data_AF-A0A4R0HNJ4-F1
#
_entry.id   AF-A0A4R0HNJ4-F1
#
_cell.length_a   1.000
_cell.length_b   1.000
_cell.length_c   1.000
_cell.angle_alpha   90.00
_cell.angle_beta   90.00
_cell.angle_gamma   90.00
#
_symmetry.space_group_name_H-M   'P 1'
#
loop_
_entity.id
_entity.type
_entity.pdbx_description
1 polymer ?
#
loop_
_entity_poly.entity_id
_entity_poly.type
_entity_poly.pdbx_seq_one_letter_code
_entity_poly.pdbx_strand_id
1 'polypeptide(L)'
;MDTNSPIPSVLMATTNEDLLEDLLRLAAAASVTPHVESDLLALRRNWHACSLVVIGRDLAERLARAQPAHRPGVVVVGSTSDGDDLYRCAFDVGADAVCRLPDDEPLLAGKLADALDGVDRAAVTLAFVGGCGGAGSTTLAAAVAVLGNRRGFRTMLIDGDPLGGGIELALGIEHDPGDRWPKLLNASGRVSAAALRSALPSVDGLSVLSWDQSDVTVLPPDTMSSVIGAAQRSTDLVVLDLPRRADPAVEEGFIRSTATLLVVPSDVRSVAAAKRLSGPLRAVAGDVRVVARESRPGLAPIDVATHLSLPLATKLGHDRNLPTAMDQGHFPLHPRSPLARTATTLLDLFPPPQLTPA
;
A
#
# COMPACT_ATOMS: atom_id res chain seq x y z
N MET A 1 19.74 18.38 -28.00
CA MET A 1 19.97 16.93 -28.00
C MET A 1 19.31 16.44 -26.74
N ASP A 2 18.10 15.94 -26.90
CA ASP A 2 17.26 15.47 -25.81
C ASP A 2 17.75 14.09 -25.39
N THR A 3 18.37 14.00 -24.22
CA THR A 3 18.72 12.73 -23.58
C THR A 3 18.10 12.71 -22.19
N ASN A 4 16.78 12.67 -22.15
CA ASN A 4 16.06 12.22 -20.95
C ASN A 4 15.17 11.04 -21.35
N SER A 5 15.80 10.01 -21.93
CA SER A 5 15.16 8.70 -22.02
C SER A 5 15.00 8.18 -20.59
N PRO A 6 13.79 7.79 -20.16
CA PRO A 6 13.59 7.24 -18.84
C PRO A 6 14.52 6.03 -18.65
N ILE A 7 15.23 5.99 -17.52
CA ILE A 7 16.06 4.83 -17.15
C ILE A 7 15.13 3.60 -17.14
N PRO A 8 15.41 2.55 -17.93
CA PRO A 8 14.54 1.40 -18.01
C PRO A 8 14.43 0.73 -16.64
N SER A 9 13.21 0.48 -16.17
CA SER A 9 12.96 -0.15 -14.87
C SER A 9 13.18 -1.67 -14.87
N VAL A 10 13.31 -2.27 -16.07
CA VAL A 10 13.47 -3.70 -16.29
C VAL A 10 14.66 -3.99 -17.20
N LEU A 11 15.54 -4.89 -16.77
CA LEU A 11 16.57 -5.54 -17.58
C LEU A 11 16.13 -6.98 -17.89
N MET A 12 16.20 -7.39 -19.14
CA MET A 12 16.02 -8.76 -19.59
C MET A 12 17.32 -9.25 -20.20
N ALA A 13 17.81 -10.41 -19.77
CA ALA A 13 19.04 -10.97 -20.31
C ALA A 13 18.95 -12.47 -20.58
N THR A 14 19.09 -12.86 -21.84
CA THR A 14 19.17 -14.26 -22.29
C THR A 14 19.83 -14.32 -23.66
N THR A 15 20.55 -15.42 -23.94
CA THR A 15 21.05 -15.79 -25.27
C THR A 15 20.06 -16.69 -26.02
N ASN A 16 18.93 -17.07 -25.42
CA ASN A 16 17.90 -17.88 -26.03
C ASN A 16 16.86 -16.97 -26.72
N GLU A 17 16.80 -17.02 -28.05
CA GLU A 17 15.92 -16.17 -28.86
C GLU A 17 14.43 -16.50 -28.63
N ASP A 18 14.08 -17.78 -28.46
CA ASP A 18 12.69 -18.20 -28.20
C ASP A 18 12.20 -17.67 -26.85
N LEU A 19 13.05 -17.81 -25.82
CA LEU A 19 12.74 -17.27 -24.49
C LEU A 19 12.64 -15.74 -24.53
N LEU A 20 13.53 -15.06 -25.28
CA LEU A 20 13.47 -13.62 -25.41
C LEU A 20 12.17 -13.16 -26.07
N GLU A 21 11.68 -13.86 -27.09
CA GLU A 21 10.40 -13.56 -27.74
C GLU A 21 9.24 -13.63 -26.74
N ASP A 22 9.19 -14.68 -25.92
CA ASP A 22 8.19 -14.83 -24.85
C ASP A 22 8.28 -13.72 -23.80
N LEU A 23 9.50 -13.39 -23.35
CA LEU A 23 9.73 -12.31 -22.39
C LEU A 23 9.27 -10.95 -22.94
N LEU A 24 9.58 -10.66 -24.21
CA LEU A 24 9.17 -9.42 -24.87
C LEU A 24 7.65 -9.35 -25.07
N ARG A 25 7.00 -10.48 -25.40
CA ARG A 25 5.54 -10.58 -25.47
C ARG A 25 4.90 -10.24 -24.12
N LEU A 26 5.42 -10.79 -23.03
CA LEU A 26 4.94 -10.51 -21.67
C LEU A 26 5.20 -9.05 -21.25
N ALA A 27 6.37 -8.50 -21.58
CA ALA A 27 6.69 -7.10 -21.31
C ALA A 27 5.74 -6.15 -22.05
N ALA A 28 5.47 -6.42 -23.33
CA ALA A 28 4.52 -5.65 -24.12
C ALA A 28 3.11 -5.69 -23.53
N ALA A 29 2.65 -6.86 -23.09
CA ALA A 29 1.36 -7.01 -22.41
C ALA A 29 1.30 -6.20 -21.09
N ALA A 30 2.43 -6.07 -20.40
CA ALA A 30 2.57 -5.26 -19.19
C ALA A 30 2.87 -3.77 -19.46
N SER A 31 2.90 -3.31 -20.71
CA SER A 31 3.30 -1.94 -21.10
C SER A 31 4.71 -1.55 -20.60
N VAL A 32 5.60 -2.53 -20.46
CA VAL A 32 7.01 -2.34 -20.08
C VAL A 32 7.88 -2.32 -21.33
N THR A 33 8.79 -1.35 -21.42
CA THR A 33 9.88 -1.37 -22.42
C THR A 33 11.18 -1.79 -21.73
N PRO A 34 11.59 -3.07 -21.81
CA PRO A 34 12.77 -3.55 -21.11
C PRO A 34 14.07 -3.15 -21.84
N HIS A 35 15.15 -3.01 -21.08
CA HIS A 35 16.50 -3.07 -21.63
C HIS A 35 16.84 -4.53 -21.88
N VAL A 36 17.27 -4.88 -23.10
CA VAL A 36 17.59 -6.26 -23.47
C VAL A 36 19.09 -6.40 -23.65
N GLU A 37 19.68 -7.42 -23.02
CA GLU A 37 21.09 -7.77 -23.17
C GLU A 37 21.25 -9.24 -23.54
N SER A 38 22.06 -9.55 -24.55
CA SER A 38 22.25 -10.91 -25.07
C SER A 38 23.56 -11.55 -24.64
N ASP A 39 24.31 -10.92 -23.72
CA ASP A 39 25.57 -11.44 -23.24
C ASP A 39 25.84 -11.12 -21.76
N LEU A 40 26.75 -11.91 -21.17
CA LEU A 40 27.08 -11.82 -19.74
C LEU A 40 27.81 -10.52 -19.39
N LEU A 41 28.62 -9.97 -20.28
CA LEU A 41 29.38 -8.74 -20.02
C LEU A 41 28.41 -7.55 -19.91
N ALA A 42 27.46 -7.48 -20.82
CA ALA A 42 26.46 -6.42 -20.88
C ALA A 42 25.44 -6.54 -19.73
N LEU A 43 25.00 -7.76 -19.40
CA LEU A 43 24.22 -8.04 -18.17
C LEU A 43 24.94 -7.54 -16.91
N ARG A 44 26.25 -7.81 -16.77
CA ARG A 44 27.03 -7.34 -15.61
C ARG A 44 27.17 -5.83 -15.56
N ARG A 45 27.34 -5.18 -16.71
CA ARG A 45 27.43 -3.71 -16.82
C ARG A 45 26.14 -3.03 -16.34
N ASN A 46 24.99 -3.62 -16.65
CA ASN A 46 23.67 -3.05 -16.36
C ASN A 46 22.99 -3.66 -15.12
N TRP A 47 23.72 -4.46 -14.33
CA TRP A 47 23.20 -5.21 -13.18
C TRP A 47 22.45 -4.37 -12.14
N HIS A 48 22.88 -3.12 -11.94
CA HIS A 48 22.27 -2.17 -11.00
C HIS A 48 21.48 -1.04 -11.69
N ALA A 49 21.35 -1.06 -13.01
CA ALA A 49 20.72 0.02 -13.75
C ALA A 49 19.18 -0.01 -13.68
N CYS A 50 18.59 -1.16 -13.31
CA CYS A 50 17.14 -1.39 -13.37
C CYS A 50 16.61 -1.93 -12.03
N SER A 51 15.35 -1.67 -11.67
CA SER A 51 14.73 -2.18 -10.43
C SER A 51 14.34 -3.65 -10.48
N LEU A 52 14.16 -4.21 -11.69
CA LEU A 52 13.92 -5.63 -11.92
C LEU A 52 14.91 -6.16 -12.96
N VAL A 53 15.47 -7.34 -12.71
CA VAL A 53 16.36 -8.06 -13.62
C VAL A 53 15.81 -9.46 -13.85
N VAL A 54 15.46 -9.75 -15.10
CA VAL A 54 14.93 -11.03 -15.56
C VAL A 54 16.03 -11.74 -16.36
N ILE A 55 16.47 -12.91 -15.88
CA ILE A 55 17.64 -13.61 -16.43
C ILE A 55 17.19 -14.97 -16.94
N GLY A 56 17.46 -15.25 -18.22
CA GLY A 56 17.28 -16.58 -18.78
C GLY A 56 18.23 -17.60 -18.14
N ARG A 57 17.75 -18.84 -18.03
CA ARG A 57 18.49 -19.98 -17.48
C ARG A 57 19.91 -20.10 -18.01
N ASP A 58 20.07 -19.85 -19.31
CA ASP A 58 21.30 -19.93 -20.09
C ASP A 58 22.41 -18.95 -19.63
N LEU A 59 22.02 -17.75 -19.17
CA LEU A 59 22.95 -16.77 -18.60
C LEU A 59 23.06 -16.88 -17.08
N ALA A 60 22.01 -17.33 -16.40
CA ALA A 60 21.99 -17.42 -14.94
C ALA A 60 23.12 -18.31 -14.37
N GLU A 61 23.41 -19.45 -15.00
CA GLU A 61 24.49 -20.33 -14.56
C GLU A 61 25.87 -19.68 -14.71
N ARG A 62 26.08 -18.92 -15.78
CA ARG A 62 27.35 -18.22 -16.02
C ARG A 62 27.51 -17.02 -15.08
N LEU A 63 26.41 -16.32 -14.79
CA LEU A 63 26.40 -15.23 -13.83
C LEU A 63 26.68 -15.73 -12.41
N ALA A 64 26.07 -16.84 -11.99
CA ALA A 64 26.32 -17.46 -10.68
C ALA A 64 27.83 -17.71 -10.43
N ARG A 65 28.53 -18.25 -11.43
CA ARG A 65 30.00 -18.48 -11.36
C ARG A 65 30.81 -17.18 -11.23
N ALA A 66 30.27 -16.07 -11.69
CA ALA A 66 30.90 -14.75 -11.58
C ALA A 66 30.58 -14.04 -10.25
N GLN A 67 29.76 -14.64 -9.38
CA GLN A 67 29.39 -14.14 -8.05
C GLN A 67 28.93 -12.67 -8.07
N PRO A 68 27.74 -12.38 -8.62
CA PRO A 68 27.25 -11.00 -8.73
C PRO A 68 27.02 -10.38 -7.34
N ALA A 69 27.09 -9.06 -7.27
CA ALA A 69 26.70 -8.34 -6.06
C ALA A 69 25.20 -8.57 -5.76
N HIS A 70 24.86 -8.90 -4.52
CA HIS A 70 23.49 -9.16 -4.12
C HIS A 70 22.60 -7.92 -4.31
N ARG A 71 21.38 -8.13 -4.81
CA ARG A 71 20.36 -7.09 -4.99
C ARG A 71 18.95 -7.70 -4.97
N PRO A 72 17.93 -6.95 -4.53
CA PRO A 72 16.53 -7.35 -4.71
C PRO A 72 16.08 -7.14 -6.16
N GLY A 73 14.94 -7.72 -6.53
CA GLY A 73 14.34 -7.63 -7.86
C GLY A 73 15.02 -8.53 -8.89
N VAL A 74 15.46 -9.73 -8.54
CA VAL A 74 16.07 -10.68 -9.48
C VAL A 74 15.15 -11.88 -9.72
N VAL A 75 14.87 -12.17 -10.99
CA VAL A 75 14.04 -13.30 -11.43
C VAL A 75 14.82 -14.15 -12.41
N VAL A 76 14.90 -15.46 -12.16
CA VAL A 76 15.46 -16.41 -13.12
C VAL A 76 14.32 -17.10 -13.86
N VAL A 77 14.38 -17.09 -15.19
CA VAL A 77 13.36 -17.64 -16.07
C VAL A 77 13.92 -18.81 -16.85
N GLY A 78 13.17 -19.89 -16.91
CA GLY A 78 13.52 -21.07 -17.68
C GLY A 78 12.30 -21.71 -18.32
N SER A 79 12.52 -22.85 -18.96
CA SER A 79 11.48 -23.73 -19.49
C SER A 79 11.05 -24.76 -18.44
N THR A 80 9.86 -25.33 -18.61
CA THR A 80 9.40 -26.50 -17.83
C THR A 80 10.35 -27.71 -17.94
N SER A 81 11.16 -27.77 -19.00
CA SER A 81 12.19 -28.80 -19.21
C SER A 81 13.46 -28.64 -18.37
N ASP A 82 13.68 -27.49 -17.71
CA ASP A 82 14.95 -27.18 -17.04
C ASP A 82 15.12 -27.86 -15.67
N GLY A 83 14.06 -28.48 -15.14
CA GLY A 83 14.10 -29.28 -13.91
C GLY A 83 14.62 -28.53 -12.67
N ASP A 84 15.27 -29.27 -11.76
CA ASP A 84 15.75 -28.74 -10.47
C ASP A 84 16.98 -27.82 -10.61
N ASP A 85 17.71 -27.90 -11.72
CA ASP A 85 18.91 -27.09 -11.96
C ASP A 85 18.59 -25.60 -12.04
N LEU A 86 17.39 -25.24 -12.52
CA LEU A 86 16.88 -23.88 -12.57
C LEU A 86 16.86 -23.23 -11.18
N TYR A 87 16.33 -23.95 -10.19
CA TYR A 87 16.27 -23.49 -8.80
C TYR A 87 17.65 -23.35 -8.18
N ARG A 88 18.57 -24.27 -8.48
CA ARG A 88 19.95 -24.19 -7.97
C ARG A 88 20.65 -22.91 -8.42
N CYS A 89 20.62 -22.58 -9.72
CA CYS A 89 21.29 -21.34 -10.14
C CYS A 89 20.53 -20.08 -9.73
N ALA A 90 19.21 -20.14 -9.60
CA ALA A 90 18.47 -19.03 -9.01
C ALA A 90 18.95 -18.73 -7.58
N PHE A 91 19.15 -19.78 -6.77
CA PHE A 91 19.74 -19.65 -5.44
C PHE A 91 21.16 -19.07 -5.49
N ASP A 92 22.03 -19.59 -6.37
CA ASP A 92 23.43 -19.13 -6.48
C ASP A 92 23.56 -17.68 -6.95
N VAL A 93 22.60 -17.18 -7.75
CA VAL A 93 22.53 -15.78 -8.19
C VAL A 93 21.91 -14.87 -7.11
N GLY A 94 21.20 -15.44 -6.13
CA GLY A 94 20.42 -14.69 -5.13
C GLY A 94 19.10 -14.15 -5.70
N ALA A 95 18.42 -14.94 -6.53
CA ALA A 95 17.14 -14.56 -7.13
C ALA A 95 15.98 -14.59 -6.12
N ASP A 96 15.09 -13.59 -6.19
CA ASP A 96 13.88 -13.53 -5.37
C ASP A 96 12.78 -14.47 -5.87
N ALA A 97 12.86 -14.91 -7.13
CA ALA A 97 11.89 -15.80 -7.73
C ALA A 97 12.45 -16.58 -8.93
N VAL A 98 11.79 -17.70 -9.19
CA VAL A 98 11.96 -18.53 -10.38
C VAL A 98 10.64 -18.59 -11.13
N CYS A 99 10.67 -18.42 -12.45
CA CYS A 99 9.50 -18.58 -13.31
C CYS A 99 9.80 -19.60 -14.42
N ARG A 100 8.94 -20.60 -14.59
CA ARG A 100 8.97 -21.56 -15.69
C ARG A 100 7.88 -21.20 -16.69
N LEU A 101 8.27 -20.87 -17.91
CA LEU A 101 7.29 -20.56 -18.95
C LEU A 101 6.83 -21.84 -19.66
N PRO A 102 5.53 -21.93 -20.04
CA PRO A 102 4.48 -20.90 -19.91
C PRO A 102 3.74 -20.88 -18.55
N ASP A 103 3.98 -21.85 -17.67
CA ASP A 103 3.18 -22.06 -16.45
C ASP A 103 3.17 -20.85 -15.49
N ASP A 104 4.29 -20.15 -15.36
CA ASP A 104 4.49 -19.01 -14.47
C ASP A 104 4.38 -17.64 -15.20
N GLU A 105 3.78 -17.59 -16.40
CA GLU A 105 3.50 -16.32 -17.12
C GLU A 105 2.77 -15.28 -16.24
N PRO A 106 1.72 -15.64 -15.46
CA PRO A 106 1.03 -14.67 -14.61
C PRO A 106 1.92 -14.08 -13.51
N LEU A 107 2.84 -14.88 -12.97
CA LEU A 107 3.78 -14.45 -11.94
C LEU A 107 4.79 -13.45 -12.53
N LEU A 108 5.36 -13.77 -13.70
CA LEU A 108 6.32 -12.89 -14.37
C LEU A 108 5.67 -11.59 -14.84
N ALA A 109 4.48 -11.66 -15.44
CA ALA A 109 3.69 -10.48 -15.81
C ALA A 109 3.41 -9.59 -14.59
N GLY A 110 3.11 -10.19 -13.43
CA GLY A 110 2.95 -9.48 -12.18
C GLY A 110 4.20 -8.68 -11.76
N LYS A 111 5.39 -9.29 -11.85
CA LYS A 111 6.65 -8.62 -11.52
C LYS A 111 7.01 -7.51 -12.51
N LEU A 112 6.71 -7.70 -13.80
CA LEU A 112 6.90 -6.66 -14.81
C LEU A 112 6.02 -5.44 -14.54
N ALA A 113 4.74 -5.66 -14.17
CA ALA A 113 3.85 -4.58 -13.76
C ALA A 113 4.35 -3.87 -12.48
N ASP A 114 4.86 -4.61 -11.50
CA ASP A 114 5.47 -4.02 -10.29
C ASP A 114 6.67 -3.11 -10.62
N ALA A 115 7.51 -3.53 -11.57
CA ALA A 115 8.64 -2.74 -12.01
C ALA A 115 8.24 -1.48 -12.80
N LEU A 116 7.11 -1.50 -13.52
CA LEU A 116 6.54 -0.31 -14.16
C LEU A 116 6.03 0.70 -13.12
N ASP A 117 5.36 0.20 -12.07
CA ASP A 117 4.80 1.05 -11.04
C ASP A 117 5.87 1.59 -10.05
N GLY A 118 7.05 0.95 -9.98
CA GLY A 118 8.22 1.38 -9.19
C GLY A 118 8.37 0.63 -7.87
N VAL A 119 9.43 -0.18 -7.74
CA VAL A 119 9.66 -1.07 -6.57
C VAL A 119 10.30 -0.36 -5.37
N ASP A 120 10.87 0.83 -5.55
CA ASP A 120 11.63 1.52 -4.49
C ASP A 120 10.83 2.57 -3.70
N ARG A 121 9.53 2.74 -3.96
CA ARG A 121 8.68 3.65 -3.16
C ARG A 121 7.72 2.84 -2.31
N ALA A 122 8.20 2.40 -1.15
CA ALA A 122 7.30 1.93 -0.10
C ALA A 122 6.47 3.13 0.37
N ALA A 123 5.25 3.28 -0.15
CA ALA A 123 4.30 4.26 0.36
C ALA A 123 4.14 4.07 1.87
N VAL A 124 4.14 5.17 2.62
CA VAL A 124 3.78 5.09 4.03
C VAL A 124 2.30 4.71 4.10
N THR A 125 2.01 3.58 4.74
CA THR A 125 0.65 3.05 4.86
C THR A 125 0.21 3.12 6.32
N LEU A 126 -0.81 3.91 6.61
CA LEU A 126 -1.34 4.10 7.97
C LEU A 126 -2.75 3.52 8.08
N ALA A 127 -2.89 2.45 8.85
CA ALA A 127 -4.20 1.92 9.21
C ALA A 127 -4.75 2.61 10.46
N PHE A 128 -6.04 2.92 10.45
CA PHE A 128 -6.77 3.50 11.57
C PHE A 128 -7.86 2.53 12.01
N VAL A 129 -7.96 2.30 13.32
CA VAL A 129 -9.00 1.47 13.90
C VAL A 129 -9.47 2.05 15.24
N GLY A 130 -10.77 2.03 15.49
CA GLY A 130 -11.34 2.51 16.75
C GLY A 130 -11.15 1.52 17.90
N GLY A 131 -10.79 1.99 19.09
CA GLY A 131 -10.83 1.20 20.33
C GLY A 131 -12.25 0.89 20.80
N CYS A 132 -13.21 1.72 20.40
CA CYS A 132 -14.63 1.61 20.71
C CYS A 132 -15.48 2.19 19.57
N GLY A 133 -16.81 2.05 19.64
CA GLY A 133 -17.72 2.70 18.70
C GLY A 133 -17.69 4.22 18.92
N GLY A 134 -17.65 5.00 17.85
CA GLY A 134 -17.57 6.48 17.94
C GLY A 134 -16.23 7.02 18.43
N ALA A 135 -15.16 6.22 18.40
CA ALA A 135 -13.81 6.63 18.82
C ALA A 135 -13.27 7.84 18.03
N GLY A 136 -13.71 8.01 16.78
CA GLY A 136 -13.22 9.04 15.86
C GLY A 136 -12.10 8.56 14.93
N SER A 137 -12.02 7.24 14.67
CA SER A 137 -11.06 6.62 13.75
C SER A 137 -11.20 7.18 12.34
N THR A 138 -12.37 7.01 11.73
CA THR A 138 -12.73 7.52 10.39
C THR A 138 -12.44 9.00 10.23
N THR A 139 -12.84 9.82 11.20
CA THR A 139 -12.59 11.26 11.19
C THR A 139 -11.10 11.60 11.22
N LEU A 140 -10.29 10.85 11.98
CA LEU A 140 -8.85 11.05 12.02
C LEU A 140 -8.16 10.53 10.75
N ALA A 141 -8.60 9.39 10.21
CA ALA A 141 -8.11 8.83 8.95
C ALA A 141 -8.33 9.81 7.79
N ALA A 142 -9.56 10.30 7.62
CA ALA A 142 -9.89 11.33 6.65
C ALA A 142 -9.03 12.58 6.84
N ALA A 143 -8.75 12.97 8.09
CA ALA A 143 -7.92 14.14 8.36
C ALA A 143 -6.45 13.99 8.00
N VAL A 144 -5.88 12.82 8.25
CA VAL A 144 -4.52 12.49 7.85
C VAL A 144 -4.41 12.45 6.33
N ALA A 145 -5.40 11.86 5.64
CA ALA A 145 -5.42 11.79 4.19
C ALA A 145 -5.53 13.18 3.53
N VAL A 146 -6.50 13.99 3.95
CA VAL A 146 -6.69 15.36 3.44
C VAL A 146 -5.45 16.23 3.69
N LEU A 147 -4.87 16.15 4.89
CA LEU A 147 -3.69 16.94 5.22
C LEU A 147 -2.44 16.45 4.49
N GLY A 148 -2.28 15.12 4.34
CA GLY A 148 -1.20 14.53 3.54
C GLY A 148 -1.24 15.02 2.09
N ASN A 149 -2.42 14.98 1.48
CA ASN A 149 -2.65 15.51 0.13
C ASN A 149 -2.33 17.01 0.05
N ARG A 150 -2.77 17.82 1.03
CA ARG A 150 -2.44 19.25 1.11
C ARG A 150 -0.94 19.55 1.30
N ARG A 151 -0.16 18.61 1.83
CA ARG A 151 1.31 18.70 1.91
C ARG A 151 2.01 18.34 0.60
N GLY A 152 1.25 17.96 -0.44
CA GLY A 152 1.76 17.62 -1.76
C GLY A 152 2.10 16.14 -1.95
N PHE A 153 1.76 15.27 -0.98
CA PHE A 153 1.92 13.83 -1.14
C PHE A 153 0.80 13.27 -2.01
N ARG A 154 1.15 12.41 -2.97
CA ARG A 154 0.13 11.59 -3.66
C ARG A 154 -0.49 10.69 -2.61
N THR A 155 -1.78 10.88 -2.35
CA THR A 155 -2.46 10.25 -1.21
C THR A 155 -3.68 9.48 -1.69
N MET A 156 -3.89 8.28 -1.13
CA MET A 156 -5.13 7.52 -1.31
C MET A 156 -5.73 7.17 0.05
N LEU A 157 -7.05 7.33 0.16
CA LEU A 157 -7.85 6.95 1.31
C LEU A 157 -8.72 5.74 0.96
N ILE A 158 -8.65 4.69 1.78
CA ILE A 158 -9.38 3.44 1.56
C ILE A 158 -10.24 3.17 2.80
N ASP A 159 -11.55 3.12 2.61
CA ASP A 159 -12.54 2.72 3.62
C ASP A 159 -12.78 1.22 3.53
N GLY A 160 -12.37 0.49 4.57
CA GLY A 160 -12.52 -0.96 4.68
C GLY A 160 -13.73 -1.40 5.50
N ASP A 161 -14.59 -0.50 5.97
CA ASP A 161 -15.77 -0.85 6.76
C ASP A 161 -17.06 -0.86 5.90
N PRO A 162 -17.52 -2.03 5.42
CA PRO A 162 -18.74 -2.14 4.63
C PRO A 162 -20.00 -1.72 5.38
N LEU A 163 -19.94 -1.59 6.71
CA LEU A 163 -21.07 -1.22 7.56
C LEU A 163 -20.93 0.21 8.11
N GLY A 164 -19.89 0.94 7.69
CA GLY A 164 -19.63 2.30 8.10
C GLY A 164 -20.64 3.29 7.52
N GLY A 165 -20.64 4.52 8.05
CA GLY A 165 -21.42 5.62 7.49
C GLY A 165 -20.89 6.15 6.15
N GLY A 166 -19.84 5.53 5.58
CA GLY A 166 -19.15 5.96 4.38
C GLY A 166 -18.20 7.13 4.64
N ILE A 167 -16.90 6.92 4.41
CA ILE A 167 -15.89 7.98 4.56
C ILE A 167 -16.13 9.17 3.61
N GLU A 168 -16.89 8.96 2.54
CA GLU A 168 -17.21 9.97 1.53
C GLU A 168 -18.20 11.02 2.01
N LEU A 169 -19.14 10.66 2.88
CA LEU A 169 -20.03 11.65 3.52
C LEU A 169 -19.23 12.64 4.35
N ALA A 170 -18.14 12.18 4.98
CA ALA A 170 -17.24 13.05 5.72
C ALA A 170 -16.46 13.99 4.80
N LEU A 171 -16.28 13.65 3.53
CA LEU A 171 -15.56 14.44 2.53
C LEU A 171 -16.47 15.23 1.59
N GLY A 172 -17.79 14.95 1.58
CA GLY A 172 -18.77 15.57 0.71
C GLY A 172 -18.66 15.15 -0.76
N ILE A 173 -18.25 13.90 -1.02
CA ILE A 173 -18.04 13.36 -2.38
C ILE A 173 -18.87 12.10 -2.67
N GLU A 174 -19.86 11.79 -1.85
CA GLU A 174 -20.67 10.58 -1.98
C GLU A 174 -21.46 10.51 -3.31
N HIS A 175 -21.64 11.65 -3.98
CA HIS A 175 -22.30 11.76 -5.29
C HIS A 175 -21.32 11.88 -6.47
N ASP A 176 -20.01 11.94 -6.21
CA ASP A 176 -19.00 12.11 -7.24
C ASP A 176 -18.82 10.82 -8.06
N PRO A 177 -18.64 10.93 -9.40
CA PRO A 177 -18.55 9.77 -10.26
C PRO A 177 -17.22 9.02 -10.06
N GLY A 178 -17.30 7.70 -10.01
CA GLY A 178 -16.16 6.78 -10.04
C GLY A 178 -16.47 5.44 -9.37
N ASP A 179 -15.46 4.59 -9.28
CA ASP A 179 -15.60 3.22 -8.85
C ASP A 179 -15.54 3.08 -7.32
N ARG A 180 -16.31 2.12 -6.80
CA ARG A 180 -16.41 1.71 -5.39
C ARG A 180 -16.05 0.23 -5.28
N TRP A 181 -15.89 -0.28 -4.05
CA TRP A 181 -15.57 -1.69 -3.80
C TRP A 181 -16.38 -2.68 -4.64
N PRO A 182 -17.72 -2.58 -4.76
CA PRO A 182 -18.51 -3.57 -5.52
C PRO A 182 -18.16 -3.65 -7.01
N LYS A 183 -17.72 -2.54 -7.62
CA LYS A 183 -17.26 -2.56 -9.01
C LYS A 183 -15.87 -3.21 -9.15
N LEU A 184 -14.99 -2.99 -8.17
CA LEU A 184 -13.66 -3.64 -8.14
C LEU A 184 -13.76 -5.15 -7.87
N LEU A 185 -14.74 -5.59 -7.08
CA LEU A 185 -15.02 -7.01 -6.83
C LEU A 185 -15.42 -7.78 -8.09
N ASN A 186 -16.06 -7.09 -9.05
CA ASN A 186 -16.47 -7.67 -10.32
C ASN A 186 -15.35 -7.67 -11.39
N ALA A 187 -14.25 -6.97 -11.13
CA ALA A 187 -13.09 -6.97 -12.03
C ALA A 187 -12.27 -8.25 -11.79
N SER A 188 -12.23 -9.13 -12.80
CA SER A 188 -11.37 -10.31 -12.74
C SER A 188 -9.89 -9.93 -12.87
N GLY A 189 -9.06 -10.29 -11.89
CA GLY A 189 -7.60 -10.19 -11.98
C GLY A 189 -6.98 -9.06 -11.16
N ARG A 190 -5.69 -8.80 -11.42
CA ARG A 190 -4.88 -7.83 -10.67
C ARG A 190 -5.33 -6.41 -10.97
N VAL A 191 -5.47 -5.60 -9.93
CA VAL A 191 -5.73 -4.16 -10.05
C VAL A 191 -4.42 -3.44 -10.39
N SER A 192 -4.36 -2.76 -11.53
CA SER A 192 -3.19 -1.92 -11.87
C SER A 192 -3.23 -0.61 -11.09
N ALA A 193 -2.05 -0.11 -10.70
CA ALA A 193 -1.93 1.09 -9.87
C ALA A 193 -2.46 2.34 -10.60
N ALA A 194 -2.18 2.44 -11.90
CA ALA A 194 -2.69 3.50 -12.76
C ALA A 194 -4.22 3.44 -12.95
N ALA A 195 -4.77 2.25 -13.24
CA ALA A 195 -6.22 2.11 -13.46
C ALA A 195 -7.01 2.38 -12.18
N LEU A 196 -6.52 1.90 -11.03
CA LEU A 196 -7.13 2.18 -9.74
C LEU A 196 -7.27 3.68 -9.51
N ARG A 197 -6.17 4.42 -9.59
CA ARG A 197 -6.18 5.87 -9.35
C ARG A 197 -7.11 6.63 -10.31
N SER A 198 -7.20 6.22 -11.57
CA SER A 198 -8.10 6.86 -12.55
C SER A 198 -9.57 6.49 -12.40
N ALA A 199 -9.86 5.35 -11.76
CA ALA A 199 -11.22 4.86 -11.60
C ALA A 199 -11.91 5.44 -10.36
N LEU A 200 -11.15 5.75 -9.30
CA LEU A 200 -11.69 6.24 -8.04
C LEU A 200 -12.10 7.71 -8.10
N PRO A 201 -13.15 8.12 -7.35
CA PRO A 201 -13.43 9.52 -7.10
C PRO A 201 -12.30 10.22 -6.38
N SER A 202 -12.25 11.53 -6.59
CA SER A 202 -11.20 12.36 -6.04
C SER A 202 -11.70 13.71 -5.58
N VAL A 203 -11.24 14.14 -4.41
CA VAL A 203 -11.46 15.49 -3.87
C VAL A 203 -10.12 16.23 -3.79
N ASP A 204 -9.97 17.34 -4.51
CA ASP A 204 -8.72 18.11 -4.55
C ASP A 204 -7.45 17.25 -4.83
N GLY A 205 -7.59 16.18 -5.61
CA GLY A 205 -6.50 15.24 -5.92
C GLY A 205 -6.31 14.07 -4.93
N LEU A 206 -7.06 14.03 -3.82
CA LEU A 206 -7.12 12.87 -2.92
C LEU A 206 -8.04 11.80 -3.53
N SER A 207 -7.49 10.67 -3.97
CA SER A 207 -8.29 9.52 -4.42
C SER A 207 -8.91 8.78 -3.24
N VAL A 208 -10.18 8.40 -3.37
CA VAL A 208 -10.94 7.73 -2.30
C VAL A 208 -11.58 6.44 -2.82
N LEU A 209 -11.29 5.32 -2.17
CA LEU A 209 -11.99 4.06 -2.36
C LEU A 209 -12.90 3.81 -1.16
N SER A 210 -14.19 3.66 -1.42
CA SER A 210 -15.19 3.37 -0.40
C SER A 210 -16.25 2.38 -0.88
N TRP A 211 -17.26 2.14 -0.06
CA TRP A 211 -18.41 1.30 -0.35
C TRP A 211 -19.54 2.12 -1.00
N ASP A 212 -20.28 1.51 -1.92
CA ASP A 212 -21.52 2.09 -2.42
C ASP A 212 -22.70 1.72 -1.47
N GLN A 213 -23.93 2.06 -1.87
CA GLN A 213 -25.15 1.75 -1.09
C GLN A 213 -25.75 0.36 -1.42
N SER A 214 -25.00 -0.55 -2.05
CA SER A 214 -25.45 -1.91 -2.34
C SER A 214 -25.35 -2.84 -1.13
N ASP A 215 -25.97 -4.03 -1.23
CA ASP A 215 -25.93 -5.05 -0.17
C ASP A 215 -24.60 -5.83 -0.10
N VAL A 216 -23.59 -5.45 -0.90
CA VAL A 216 -22.29 -6.12 -0.91
C VAL A 216 -21.51 -5.73 0.33
N THR A 217 -21.25 -6.71 1.20
CA THR A 217 -20.60 -6.49 2.49
C THR A 217 -19.40 -7.43 2.73
N VAL A 218 -19.05 -8.26 1.76
CA VAL A 218 -17.96 -9.23 1.86
C VAL A 218 -16.86 -8.87 0.88
N LEU A 219 -15.65 -8.69 1.41
CA LEU A 219 -14.43 -8.44 0.64
C LEU A 219 -13.51 -9.67 0.73
N PRO A 220 -13.11 -10.29 -0.40
CA PRO A 220 -12.08 -11.32 -0.39
C PRO A 220 -10.71 -10.75 0.02
N PRO A 221 -9.89 -11.50 0.79
CA PRO A 221 -8.56 -11.04 1.21
C PRO A 221 -7.64 -10.69 0.04
N ASP A 222 -7.67 -11.49 -1.03
CA ASP A 222 -6.85 -11.26 -2.22
C ASP A 222 -7.21 -9.95 -2.93
N THR A 223 -8.47 -9.54 -2.87
CA THR A 223 -8.92 -8.25 -3.41
C THR A 223 -8.39 -7.09 -2.57
N MET A 224 -8.51 -7.18 -1.24
CA MET A 224 -7.94 -6.18 -0.33
C MET A 224 -6.42 -6.05 -0.52
N SER A 225 -5.72 -7.18 -0.54
CA SER A 225 -4.28 -7.27 -0.80
C SER A 225 -3.89 -6.63 -2.14
N SER A 226 -4.62 -6.96 -3.21
CA SER A 226 -4.37 -6.42 -4.56
C SER A 226 -4.57 -4.90 -4.62
N VAL A 227 -5.64 -4.39 -4.00
CA VAL A 227 -5.95 -2.96 -3.94
C VAL A 227 -4.92 -2.20 -3.12
N ILE A 228 -4.58 -2.68 -1.92
CA ILE A 228 -3.55 -2.04 -1.08
C ILE A 228 -2.22 -2.03 -1.83
N GLY A 229 -1.83 -3.13 -2.46
CA GLY A 229 -0.61 -3.19 -3.27
C GLY A 229 -0.62 -2.18 -4.41
N ALA A 230 -1.74 -2.06 -5.14
CA ALA A 230 -1.89 -1.06 -6.20
C ALA A 230 -1.84 0.39 -5.68
N ALA A 231 -2.45 0.65 -4.52
CA ALA A 231 -2.39 1.95 -3.85
C ALA A 231 -0.95 2.29 -3.44
N GLN A 232 -0.24 1.34 -2.82
CA GLN A 232 1.13 1.51 -2.35
C GLN A 232 2.12 1.81 -3.49
N ARG A 233 1.89 1.28 -4.70
CA ARG A 233 2.75 1.58 -5.84
C ARG A 233 2.41 2.89 -6.56
N SER A 234 1.16 3.38 -6.46
CA SER A 234 0.72 4.61 -7.14
C SER A 234 0.82 5.89 -6.32
N THR A 235 1.07 5.79 -5.01
CA THR A 235 0.99 6.89 -4.05
C THR A 235 2.21 6.98 -3.14
N ASP A 236 2.33 8.09 -2.41
CA ASP A 236 3.35 8.28 -1.37
C ASP A 236 2.78 7.96 0.02
N LEU A 237 1.46 8.17 0.21
CA LEU A 237 0.72 7.92 1.44
C LEU A 237 -0.57 7.13 1.14
N VAL A 238 -0.74 6.00 1.82
CA VAL A 238 -2.00 5.25 1.84
C VAL A 238 -2.59 5.33 3.24
N VAL A 239 -3.85 5.73 3.36
CA VAL A 239 -4.59 5.77 4.62
C VAL A 239 -5.71 4.74 4.56
N LEU A 240 -5.72 3.80 5.50
CA LEU A 240 -6.76 2.78 5.61
C LEU A 240 -7.64 3.10 6.82
N ASP A 241 -8.95 3.26 6.64
CA ASP A 241 -9.91 3.27 7.74
C ASP A 241 -10.52 1.87 7.85
N LEU A 242 -10.25 1.17 8.95
CA LEU A 242 -10.56 -0.24 9.10
C LEU A 242 -11.55 -0.50 10.23
N PRO A 243 -12.49 -1.45 10.06
CA PRO A 243 -13.41 -1.84 11.11
C PRO A 243 -12.67 -2.56 12.23
N ARG A 244 -13.31 -2.62 13.41
CA ARG A 244 -12.76 -3.30 14.60
C ARG A 244 -12.75 -4.82 14.50
N ARG A 245 -13.58 -5.37 13.61
CA ARG A 245 -13.72 -6.81 13.44
C ARG A 245 -12.62 -7.28 12.51
N ALA A 246 -11.70 -8.08 13.04
CA ALA A 246 -10.74 -8.79 12.22
C ALA A 246 -11.48 -9.92 11.48
N ASP A 247 -11.70 -9.72 10.20
CA ASP A 247 -11.87 -10.79 9.23
C ASP A 247 -10.61 -10.86 8.35
N PRO A 248 -10.42 -11.93 7.56
CA PRO A 248 -9.19 -12.10 6.79
C PRO A 248 -8.88 -10.96 5.82
N ALA A 249 -9.86 -10.21 5.33
CA ALA A 249 -9.60 -9.06 4.46
C ALA A 249 -9.12 -7.86 5.27
N VAL A 250 -9.77 -7.55 6.39
CA VAL A 250 -9.34 -6.49 7.29
C VAL A 250 -7.91 -6.74 7.83
N GLU A 251 -7.55 -8.00 8.08
CA GLU A 251 -6.20 -8.41 8.49
C GLU A 251 -5.12 -8.04 7.46
N GLU A 252 -5.38 -8.17 6.15
CA GLU A 252 -4.44 -7.72 5.11
C GLU A 252 -4.12 -6.23 5.22
N GLY A 253 -5.12 -5.42 5.61
CA GLY A 253 -4.93 -4.00 5.91
C GLY A 253 -3.91 -3.75 7.01
N PHE A 254 -4.02 -4.50 8.11
CA PHE A 254 -3.09 -4.40 9.23
C PHE A 254 -1.69 -4.93 8.91
N ILE A 255 -1.60 -6.07 8.21
CA ILE A 255 -0.34 -6.72 7.83
C ILE A 255 0.50 -5.82 6.93
N ARG A 256 -0.14 -5.13 5.97
CA ARG A 256 0.53 -4.30 4.96
C ARG A 256 0.79 -2.86 5.40
N SER A 257 0.35 -2.49 6.60
CA SER A 257 0.50 -1.13 7.11
C SER A 257 1.89 -0.90 7.73
N THR A 258 2.47 0.27 7.45
CA THR A 258 3.66 0.80 8.15
C THR A 258 3.37 0.95 9.64
N ALA A 259 2.18 1.44 9.99
CA ALA A 259 1.70 1.49 11.36
C ALA A 259 0.17 1.40 11.44
N THR A 260 -0.32 0.79 12.52
CA THR A 260 -1.73 0.74 12.89
C THR A 260 -1.99 1.66 14.08
N LEU A 261 -2.87 2.62 13.90
CA LEU A 261 -3.24 3.63 14.90
C LEU A 261 -4.57 3.28 15.54
N LEU A 262 -4.50 2.82 16.79
CA LEU A 262 -5.64 2.51 17.62
C LEU A 262 -6.15 3.79 18.29
N VAL A 263 -7.28 4.32 17.82
CA VAL A 263 -7.88 5.55 18.34
C VAL A 263 -8.74 5.25 19.55
N VAL A 264 -8.41 5.79 20.72
CA VAL A 264 -9.06 5.43 21.99
C VAL A 264 -9.47 6.69 22.75
N PRO A 265 -10.79 6.94 22.95
CA PRO A 265 -11.24 7.93 23.92
C PRO A 265 -10.70 7.62 25.31
N SER A 266 -10.23 8.66 26.01
CA SER A 266 -9.51 8.54 27.28
C SER A 266 -10.49 8.43 28.45
N ASP A 267 -11.45 7.52 28.35
CA ASP A 267 -12.39 7.15 29.42
C ASP A 267 -12.30 5.65 29.71
N VAL A 268 -12.70 5.24 30.90
CA VAL A 268 -12.51 3.87 31.40
C VAL A 268 -13.17 2.82 30.48
N ARG A 269 -14.38 3.10 29.96
CA ARG A 269 -15.14 2.14 29.16
C ARG A 269 -14.50 1.95 27.78
N SER A 270 -14.07 3.05 27.16
CA SER A 270 -13.37 3.03 25.88
C SER A 270 -12.03 2.32 25.98
N VAL A 271 -11.26 2.54 27.06
CA VAL A 271 -10.00 1.84 27.31
C VAL A 271 -10.21 0.34 27.54
N ALA A 272 -11.23 -0.04 28.31
CA ALA A 272 -11.56 -1.45 28.52
C ALA A 272 -11.98 -2.16 27.21
N ALA A 273 -12.72 -1.47 26.33
CA ALA A 273 -13.06 -1.99 25.01
C ALA A 273 -11.80 -2.14 24.13
N ALA A 274 -10.95 -1.12 24.10
CA ALA A 274 -9.70 -1.12 23.32
C ALA A 274 -8.73 -2.24 23.77
N LYS A 275 -8.69 -2.56 25.07
CA LYS A 275 -7.86 -3.65 25.60
C LYS A 275 -8.18 -5.01 24.98
N ARG A 276 -9.45 -5.23 24.58
CA ARG A 276 -9.86 -6.47 23.89
C ARG A 276 -9.30 -6.57 22.47
N LEU A 277 -8.97 -5.44 21.86
CA LEU A 277 -8.43 -5.36 20.49
C LEU A 277 -6.89 -5.37 20.48
N SER A 278 -6.22 -4.92 21.55
CA SER A 278 -4.75 -4.76 21.55
C SER A 278 -3.98 -6.07 21.31
N GLY A 279 -4.49 -7.19 21.82
CA GLY A 279 -3.87 -8.51 21.61
C GLY A 279 -4.01 -9.00 20.17
N PRO A 280 -5.24 -9.12 19.64
CA PRO A 280 -5.49 -9.49 18.25
C PRO A 280 -4.74 -8.60 17.24
N LEU A 281 -4.76 -7.27 17.43
CA LEU A 281 -4.06 -6.35 16.51
C LEU A 281 -2.55 -6.61 16.47
N ARG A 282 -1.90 -6.87 17.61
CA ARG A 282 -0.46 -7.20 17.65
C ARG A 282 -0.10 -8.54 17.02
N ALA A 283 -1.07 -9.44 16.89
CA ALA A 283 -0.83 -10.73 16.26
C ALA A 283 -0.66 -10.60 14.73
N VAL A 284 -1.19 -9.52 14.14
CA VAL A 284 -1.22 -9.30 12.68
C VAL A 284 -0.47 -8.05 12.23
N ALA A 285 -0.50 -6.96 13.00
CA ALA A 285 0.17 -5.70 12.66
C ALA A 285 1.60 -5.63 13.20
N GLY A 286 2.53 -5.12 12.39
CA GLY A 286 3.93 -4.95 12.76
C GLY A 286 4.19 -3.84 13.79
N ASP A 287 3.55 -2.68 13.63
CA ASP A 287 3.61 -1.55 14.58
C ASP A 287 2.19 -1.11 14.93
N VAL A 288 1.86 -1.12 16.23
CA VAL A 288 0.56 -0.68 16.74
C VAL A 288 0.78 0.41 17.77
N ARG A 289 0.17 1.58 17.56
CA ARG A 289 0.30 2.73 18.47
C ARG A 289 -1.04 3.33 18.84
N VAL A 290 -1.12 3.94 20.02
CA VAL A 290 -2.34 4.56 20.54
C VAL A 290 -2.42 6.02 20.14
N VAL A 291 -3.58 6.42 19.62
CA VAL A 291 -3.98 7.84 19.58
C VAL A 291 -5.02 8.06 20.67
N ALA A 292 -4.62 8.71 21.74
CA ALA A 292 -5.49 8.93 22.89
C ALA A 292 -6.36 10.19 22.66
N ARG A 293 -7.65 9.99 22.40
CA ARG A 293 -8.62 11.09 22.25
C ARG A 293 -9.05 11.60 23.62
N GLU A 294 -9.04 12.90 23.83
CA GLU A 294 -9.45 13.52 25.08
C GLU A 294 -10.94 13.25 25.38
N SER A 295 -11.23 12.81 26.61
CA SER A 295 -12.57 12.69 27.20
C SER A 295 -12.67 13.61 28.42
N ARG A 296 -13.88 14.06 28.79
CA ARG A 296 -14.10 14.91 29.98
C ARG A 296 -15.21 14.33 30.88
N PRO A 297 -14.89 13.96 32.13
CA PRO A 297 -13.55 13.74 32.68
C PRO A 297 -12.80 12.63 31.92
N GLY A 298 -11.47 12.58 32.02
CA GLY A 298 -10.67 11.61 31.27
C GLY A 298 -9.33 11.24 31.92
N LEU A 299 -8.80 10.09 31.50
CA LEU A 299 -7.49 9.56 31.86
C LEU A 299 -6.38 10.34 31.14
N ALA A 300 -5.17 10.34 31.68
CA ALA A 300 -4.04 10.91 30.96
C ALA A 300 -3.71 10.03 29.73
N PRO A 301 -3.34 10.61 28.58
CA PRO A 301 -2.97 9.86 27.37
C PRO A 301 -1.92 8.76 27.60
N ILE A 302 -0.94 9.04 28.45
CA ILE A 302 0.13 8.09 28.77
C ILE A 302 -0.36 6.90 29.60
N ASP A 303 -1.36 7.11 30.47
CA ASP A 303 -1.96 6.05 31.27
C ASP A 303 -2.77 5.10 30.39
N VAL A 304 -3.48 5.65 29.38
CA VAL A 304 -4.19 4.87 28.37
C VAL A 304 -3.22 3.96 27.61
N ALA A 305 -2.14 4.53 27.07
CA ALA A 305 -1.12 3.79 26.34
C ALA A 305 -0.48 2.69 27.21
N THR A 306 -0.12 3.04 28.45
CA THR A 306 0.47 2.10 29.43
C THR A 306 -0.48 0.94 29.74
N HIS A 307 -1.77 1.23 29.97
CA HIS A 307 -2.77 0.19 30.24
C HIS A 307 -2.96 -0.77 29.06
N LEU A 308 -2.93 -0.26 27.83
CA LEU A 308 -2.98 -1.05 26.61
C LEU A 308 -1.62 -1.72 26.28
N SER A 309 -0.58 -1.38 27.03
CA SER A 309 0.81 -1.79 26.86
C SER A 309 1.42 -1.36 25.52
N LEU A 310 0.78 -0.43 24.80
CA LEU A 310 1.13 0.02 23.46
C LEU A 310 1.87 1.38 23.52
N PRO A 311 2.77 1.69 22.57
CA PRO A 311 3.35 3.02 22.43
C PRO A 311 2.27 4.08 22.21
N LEU A 312 2.43 5.26 22.81
CA LEU A 312 1.60 6.43 22.51
C LEU A 312 2.13 7.11 21.24
N ALA A 313 1.30 7.20 20.20
CA ALA A 313 1.64 8.00 19.01
C ALA A 313 1.44 9.49 19.28
N THR A 314 0.24 9.87 19.74
CA THR A 314 -0.10 11.26 20.06
C THR A 314 -1.43 11.34 20.81
N LYS A 315 -1.81 12.54 21.22
CA LYS A 315 -3.15 12.86 21.74
C LYS A 315 -4.02 13.54 20.68
N LEU A 316 -5.32 13.24 20.69
CA LEU A 316 -6.33 13.92 19.90
C LEU A 316 -7.18 14.80 20.80
N GLY A 317 -7.05 16.11 20.66
CA GLY A 317 -7.80 17.07 21.47
C GLY A 317 -9.29 17.09 21.10
N HIS A 318 -10.13 17.54 22.04
CA HIS A 318 -11.56 17.69 21.80
C HIS A 318 -11.87 18.93 20.93
N ASP A 319 -12.68 18.74 19.88
CA ASP A 319 -13.26 19.81 19.08
C ASP A 319 -14.79 19.77 19.20
N ARG A 320 -15.36 20.85 19.78
CA ARG A 320 -16.80 20.97 20.04
C ARG A 320 -17.61 21.32 18.79
N ASN A 321 -16.98 21.91 17.78
CA ASN A 321 -17.67 22.39 16.57
C ASN A 321 -17.66 21.32 15.47
N LEU A 322 -16.73 20.36 15.56
CA LEU A 322 -16.55 19.32 14.55
C LEU A 322 -17.81 18.49 14.27
N PRO A 323 -18.58 18.00 15.28
CA PRO A 323 -19.78 17.22 15.00
C PRO A 323 -20.81 18.01 14.19
N THR A 324 -21.12 19.24 14.60
CA THR A 324 -22.07 20.10 13.88
C THR A 324 -21.62 20.45 12.47
N ALA A 325 -20.32 20.67 12.27
CA ALA A 325 -19.79 20.92 10.93
C ALA A 325 -19.93 19.69 10.02
N MET A 326 -19.63 18.49 10.54
CA MET A 326 -19.77 17.24 9.80
C MET A 326 -21.24 16.95 9.45
N ASP A 327 -22.18 17.18 10.37
CA ASP A 327 -23.63 17.05 10.11
C ASP A 327 -24.13 18.02 9.03
N GLN A 328 -23.40 19.12 8.81
CA GLN A 328 -23.67 20.11 7.77
C GLN A 328 -22.90 19.83 6.46
N GLY A 329 -22.26 18.66 6.33
CA GLY A 329 -21.48 18.28 5.14
C GLY A 329 -20.13 19.01 5.02
N HIS A 330 -19.62 19.58 6.11
CA HIS A 330 -18.34 20.27 6.11
C HIS A 330 -17.28 19.48 6.90
N PHE A 331 -16.09 19.39 6.33
CA PHE A 331 -14.91 18.80 6.99
C PHE A 331 -13.90 19.89 7.42
N PRO A 332 -14.07 20.53 8.58
CA PRO A 332 -13.29 21.70 8.97
C PRO A 332 -11.87 21.32 9.43
N LEU A 333 -10.96 21.21 8.48
CA LEU A 333 -9.51 21.04 8.73
C LEU A 333 -8.78 22.38 8.77
N HIS A 334 -9.10 23.20 9.77
CA HIS A 334 -8.35 24.43 10.02
C HIS A 334 -6.97 24.11 10.61
N PRO A 335 -5.87 24.79 10.21
CA PRO A 335 -4.51 24.47 10.66
C PRO A 335 -4.31 24.42 12.19
N ARG A 336 -5.14 25.15 12.95
CA ARG A 336 -5.07 25.22 14.41
C ARG A 336 -6.04 24.27 15.13
N SER A 337 -6.91 23.54 14.40
CA SER A 337 -7.85 22.63 15.02
C SER A 337 -7.12 21.46 15.69
N PRO A 338 -7.68 20.87 16.77
CA PRO A 338 -7.11 19.69 17.38
C PRO A 338 -6.86 18.56 16.37
N LEU A 339 -7.82 18.35 15.45
CA LEU A 339 -7.73 17.33 14.40
C LEU A 339 -6.55 17.56 13.44
N ALA A 340 -6.36 18.80 12.96
CA ALA A 340 -5.25 19.14 12.07
C ALA A 340 -3.88 18.99 12.74
N ARG A 341 -3.77 19.36 14.02
CA ARG A 341 -2.53 19.18 14.80
C ARG A 341 -2.20 17.71 15.01
N THR A 342 -3.20 16.89 15.35
CA THR A 342 -3.01 15.44 15.50
C THR A 342 -2.59 14.81 14.17
N ALA A 343 -3.27 15.13 13.06
CA ALA A 343 -2.88 14.68 11.73
C ALA A 343 -1.45 15.11 11.36
N THR A 344 -1.07 16.36 11.68
CA THR A 344 0.30 16.87 11.50
C THR A 344 1.31 16.01 12.25
N THR A 345 1.09 15.77 13.55
CA THR A 345 1.99 14.95 14.37
C THR A 345 2.15 13.52 13.81
N LEU A 346 1.07 12.93 13.30
CA LEU A 346 1.13 11.59 12.72
C LEU A 346 1.91 11.56 11.40
N LEU A 347 1.72 12.54 10.53
CA LEU A 347 2.48 12.67 9.27
C LEU A 347 3.97 12.97 9.53
N ASP A 348 4.29 13.69 10.61
CA ASP A 348 5.68 13.95 10.99
C ASP A 348 6.33 12.71 11.63
N LEU A 349 5.53 11.89 12.34
CA LEU A 349 5.98 10.64 12.94
C LEU A 349 6.21 9.52 11.90
N PHE A 350 5.42 9.54 10.82
CA PHE A 350 5.51 8.61 9.70
C PHE A 350 5.63 9.39 8.37
N PRO A 351 6.80 10.00 8.10
CA PRO A 351 6.97 10.87 6.94
C PRO A 351 6.93 10.06 5.63
N PRO A 352 6.01 10.36 4.70
CA PRO A 352 6.06 9.79 3.35
C PRO A 352 7.36 10.16 2.63
N PRO A 353 7.84 9.31 1.71
CA PRO A 353 9.03 9.62 0.91
C PRO A 353 8.82 10.93 0.16
N GLN A 354 9.71 11.91 0.38
CA GLN A 354 9.65 13.18 -0.32
C GLN A 354 10.09 12.99 -1.78
N LEU A 355 9.35 13.57 -2.72
CA LEU A 355 9.81 13.73 -4.09
C LEU A 355 11.04 14.65 -4.08
N THR A 356 12.22 14.12 -4.41
CA THR A 356 13.26 14.99 -4.98
C THR A 356 12.71 15.46 -6.31
N PRO A 357 12.50 16.78 -6.53
CA PRO A 357 12.14 17.26 -7.86
C PRO A 357 13.26 16.88 -8.81
N ALA A 358 12.90 16.18 -9.89
CA ALA A 358 13.79 15.83 -10.99
C ALA A 358 14.21 17.08 -11.79
#